data_AF-A0A3E1EQS6-F1
#
_entry.id   AF-A0A3E1EQS6-F1
#
_cell.length_a   1.000
_cell.length_b   1.000
_cell.length_c   1.000
_cell.angle_alpha   90.00
_cell.angle_beta   90.00
_cell.angle_gamma   90.00
#
_symmetry.space_group_name_H-M   'P 1'
#
loop_
_entity.id
_entity.type
_entity.pdbx_description
1 polymer ?
#
loop_
_entity_poly.entity_id
_entity_poly.type
_entity_poly.pdbx_seq_one_letter_code
_entity_poly.pdbx_strand_id
1 'polypeptide(L)'
;MALAFVCLTGVIAVNFMPRMKEYRAVDVEARRLEAERAVLRMEKERLESEPDPLASREYVELKARDQLGYYRPGEVVFQFLEEGAAVPVRTP
;
A
#
# COMPACT_ATOMS: atom_id res chain seq x y z
N MET A 1 -0.75 32.90 -52.70
CA MET A 1 0.34 32.43 -51.81
C MET A 1 -0.05 32.49 -50.34
N ALA A 2 -0.41 33.65 -49.78
CA ALA A 2 -0.78 33.77 -48.35
C ALA A 2 -1.98 32.89 -47.94
N LEU A 3 -3.04 32.87 -48.75
CA LEU A 3 -4.25 32.09 -48.47
C LEU A 3 -3.99 30.57 -48.46
N ALA A 4 -3.13 30.09 -49.36
CA ALA A 4 -2.71 28.68 -49.39
C ALA A 4 -1.86 28.31 -48.16
N PHE A 5 -1.00 29.21 -47.68
CA PHE A 5 -0.23 29.02 -46.44
C PHE A 5 -1.14 28.94 -45.21
N VAL A 6 -2.15 29.81 -45.13
CA VAL A 6 -3.14 29.77 -44.03
C VAL A 6 -3.93 28.46 -44.07
N CYS A 7 -4.38 28.02 -45.24
CA CYS A 7 -5.07 26.72 -45.36
C CYS A 7 -4.16 25.55 -44.97
N LEU A 8 -2.90 25.54 -45.41
CA LEU A 8 -1.95 24.47 -45.11
C LEU A 8 -1.67 24.39 -43.60
N THR A 9 -1.40 25.53 -42.95
CA THR A 9 -1.17 25.58 -41.49
C THR A 9 -2.41 25.17 -40.70
N GLY A 10 -3.61 25.54 -41.15
CA GLY A 10 -4.87 25.10 -40.55
C GLY A 10 -5.06 23.58 -40.62
N VAL A 11 -4.78 22.95 -41.77
CA VAL A 11 -4.89 21.50 -41.94
C VAL A 11 -3.89 20.76 -41.04
N ILE A 12 -2.66 21.26 -40.92
CA ILE A 12 -1.64 20.70 -40.02
C ILE A 12 -2.11 20.85 -38.57
N ALA A 13 -2.56 22.04 -38.16
CA ALA A 13 -3.01 22.29 -36.79
C ALA A 13 -4.16 21.36 -36.39
N VAL A 14 -5.18 21.19 -37.25
CA VAL A 14 -6.34 20.33 -36.97
C VAL A 14 -5.94 18.86 -36.81
N ASN A 15 -4.97 18.36 -37.59
CA ASN A 15 -4.54 16.96 -37.52
C ASN A 15 -3.58 16.69 -36.35
N PHE A 16 -2.69 17.64 -36.03
CA PHE A 16 -1.63 17.42 -35.04
C PHE A 16 -2.00 17.81 -33.60
N MET A 17 -2.91 18.77 -33.43
CA MET A 17 -3.35 19.21 -32.10
C MET A 17 -4.01 18.12 -31.24
N PRO A 18 -4.88 17.22 -31.78
CA PRO A 18 -5.41 16.11 -30.98
C PRO A 18 -4.31 15.12 -30.57
N ARG A 19 -3.36 14.81 -31.46
CA ARG A 19 -2.22 13.92 -31.17
C ARG A 19 -1.34 14.46 -30.05
N MET A 20 -1.12 15.77 -29.99
CA MET A 20 -0.39 16.40 -28.89
C MET A 20 -1.12 16.29 -27.55
N LYS A 21 -2.46 16.39 -27.54
CA LYS A 21 -3.25 16.23 -26.31
C LYS A 21 -3.19 14.80 -25.80
N GLU A 22 -3.34 13.82 -26.70
CA GLU A 22 -3.19 12.40 -26.37
C GLU A 22 -1.80 12.10 -25.80
N TYR A 23 -0.75 12.58 -26.46
CA TYR A 23 0.62 12.37 -26.00
C TYR A 23 0.85 12.95 -24.58
N ARG A 24 0.33 14.15 -24.30
CA ARG A 24 0.41 14.73 -22.96
C ARG A 24 -0.39 13.94 -21.93
N ALA A 25 -1.57 13.44 -22.29
CA ALA A 25 -2.37 12.61 -21.39
C ALA A 25 -1.63 11.30 -21.05
N VAL A 26 -1.02 10.67 -22.04
CA VAL A 26 -0.20 9.46 -21.86
C VAL A 26 1.04 9.75 -20.99
N ASP A 27 1.73 10.87 -21.20
CA ASP A 27 2.91 11.23 -20.38
C ASP A 27 2.53 11.51 -18.92
N VAL A 28 1.40 12.17 -18.69
CA VAL A 28 0.87 12.40 -17.34
C VAL A 28 0.51 11.08 -16.65
N GLU A 29 -0.17 10.18 -17.34
CA GLU A 29 -0.54 8.88 -16.78
C GLU A 29 0.70 8.01 -16.54
N ALA A 30 1.69 8.04 -17.43
CA ALA A 30 2.96 7.34 -17.24
C ALA A 30 3.68 7.81 -15.97
N ARG A 31 3.81 9.12 -15.76
CA ARG A 31 4.41 9.69 -14.54
C ARG A 31 3.64 9.32 -13.28
N ARG A 32 2.31 9.32 -13.35
CA ARG A 32 1.44 8.90 -12.23
C ARG A 32 1.70 7.44 -11.87
N LEU A 33 1.71 6.55 -12.85
CA LEU A 33 1.97 5.12 -12.65
C LEU A 33 3.38 4.86 -12.14
N GLU A 34 4.38 5.61 -12.59
CA GLU A 34 5.75 5.53 -12.06
C GLU A 34 5.82 5.91 -10.58
N ALA A 35 5.15 6.99 -10.19
CA ALA A 35 5.06 7.40 -8.79
C ALA A 35 4.35 6.34 -7.93
N GLU A 36 3.24 5.77 -8.42
CA GLU A 36 2.51 4.71 -7.72
C GLU A 36 3.35 3.44 -7.56
N ARG A 37 4.10 3.05 -8.61
CA ARG A 37 5.04 1.91 -8.54
C ARG A 37 6.16 2.15 -7.53
N ALA A 38 6.65 3.38 -7.41
CA ALA A 38 7.68 3.72 -6.43
C ALA A 38 7.15 3.56 -5.00
N VAL A 39 5.94 4.09 -4.72
CA VAL A 39 5.29 3.95 -3.41
C VAL A 39 5.04 2.48 -3.07
N LEU A 40 4.46 1.70 -3.99
CA LEU A 40 4.20 0.28 -3.78
C LEU A 40 5.49 -0.53 -3.56
N ARG A 41 6.59 -0.16 -4.23
CA ARG A 41 7.89 -0.80 -4.01
C ARG A 41 8.42 -0.53 -2.60
N MET A 42 8.35 0.72 -2.15
CA MET A 42 8.77 1.08 -0.79
C MET A 42 7.93 0.34 0.26
N GLU A 43 6.62 0.24 0.05
CA GLU A 43 5.74 -0.48 0.96
C GLU A 43 6.01 -1.98 0.97
N LYS A 44 6.29 -2.56 -0.20
CA LYS A 44 6.73 -3.95 -0.31
C LYS A 44 8.03 -4.19 0.46
N GLU A 45 9.04 -3.36 0.24
CA GLU A 45 10.33 -3.45 0.94
C GLU A 45 10.15 -3.30 2.46
N ARG A 46 9.28 -2.40 2.90
CA ARG A 46 8.91 -2.23 4.30
C ARG A 46 8.32 -3.53 4.88
N LEU A 47 7.32 -4.11 4.22
CA LEU A 47 6.68 -5.35 4.66
C LEU A 47 7.63 -6.56 4.61
N GLU A 48 8.51 -6.64 3.61
CA GLU A 48 9.52 -7.71 3.53
C GLU A 48 10.64 -7.54 4.57
N SER A 49 10.89 -6.30 5.04
CA SER A 49 11.84 -6.02 6.11
C SER A 49 11.28 -6.28 7.52
N GLU A 50 9.96 -6.37 7.65
CA GLU A 50 9.34 -6.80 8.91
C GLU A 50 9.73 -8.27 9.15
N PRO A 51 10.36 -8.59 10.30
CA PRO A 51 10.76 -9.96 10.60
C PRO A 51 9.51 -10.83 10.58
N ASP A 52 9.51 -11.87 9.73
CA ASP A 52 8.40 -12.81 9.61
C ASP A 52 8.04 -13.35 11.01
N PRO A 53 6.90 -12.93 11.59
CA PRO A 53 6.52 -13.38 12.91
C PRO A 53 6.29 -14.90 12.91
N LEU A 54 5.92 -15.47 11.76
CA LEU A 54 5.65 -16.89 11.58
C LEU A 54 6.94 -17.71 11.37
N ALA A 55 8.08 -17.07 11.08
CA ALA A 55 9.35 -17.77 10.92
C ALA A 55 9.90 -18.30 12.26
N SER A 56 9.53 -17.69 13.39
CA SER A 56 9.96 -18.17 14.71
C SER A 56 8.90 -19.07 15.36
N ARG A 57 9.31 -20.31 15.67
CA ARG A 57 8.48 -21.27 16.40
C ARG A 57 7.98 -20.71 17.73
N GLU A 58 8.79 -19.88 18.39
CA GLU A 58 8.48 -19.25 19.67
C GLU A 58 7.34 -18.22 19.56
N TYR A 59 7.30 -17.42 18.49
CA TYR A 59 6.19 -16.48 18.27
C TYR A 59 4.88 -17.21 17.97
N VAL A 60 4.93 -18.28 17.17
CA VAL A 60 3.75 -19.13 16.90
C VAL A 60 3.24 -19.78 18.20
N GLU A 61 4.14 -20.31 19.03
CA GLU A 61 3.77 -20.87 20.34
C GLU A 61 3.19 -19.79 21.27
N LEU A 62 3.75 -18.58 21.27
CA LEU A 62 3.25 -17.46 22.08
C LEU A 62 1.85 -17.02 21.65
N LYS A 63 1.61 -16.86 20.34
CA LYS A 63 0.30 -16.46 19.81
C LYS A 63 -0.76 -17.56 19.96
N ALA A 64 -0.40 -18.82 19.78
CA ALA A 64 -1.30 -19.94 20.05
C ALA A 64 -1.69 -20.00 21.53
N ARG A 65 -0.73 -19.79 22.44
CA ARG A 65 -0.99 -19.71 23.89
C ARG A 65 -1.91 -18.58 24.27
N ASP A 66 -1.69 -17.39 23.72
CA ASP A 66 -2.54 -16.20 23.91
C ASP A 66 -3.99 -16.46 23.47
N GLN A 67 -4.19 -17.03 22.28
CA GLN A 67 -5.53 -17.36 21.76
C GLN A 67 -6.24 -18.48 22.52
N LEU A 68 -5.49 -19.46 23.02
CA LEU A 68 -6.05 -20.60 23.74
C LEU A 68 -6.16 -20.37 25.27
N GLY A 69 -5.61 -19.26 25.78
CA GLY A 69 -5.58 -18.94 27.21
C GLY A 69 -4.66 -19.85 28.03
N TYR A 70 -3.60 -20.39 27.43
CA TYR A 70 -2.61 -21.22 28.11
C TYR A 70 -1.41 -20.39 28.57
N TYR A 71 -1.08 -20.47 29.86
CA TYR A 71 0.08 -19.78 30.46
C TYR A 71 0.88 -20.74 31.33
N ARG A 72 2.21 -20.57 31.38
CA ARG A 72 3.07 -21.38 32.25
C ARG A 72 3.01 -20.86 33.69
N PRO A 73 3.23 -21.72 34.70
CA PRO A 73 3.35 -21.27 36.08
C PRO A 73 4.46 -20.22 36.22
N GLY A 74 4.11 -19.01 36.68
CA GLY A 74 5.05 -17.89 36.85
C GLY A 74 5.07 -16.86 35.71
N GLU A 75 4.31 -17.04 34.62
CA GLU A 75 4.13 -16.02 33.58
C GLU A 75 3.16 -14.92 34.05
N VAL A 76 3.51 -13.65 33.78
CA VAL A 76 2.64 -12.48 34.07
C VAL A 76 1.98 -12.04 32.76
N VAL A 77 0.65 -12.11 32.71
CA VAL A 77 -0.16 -11.75 31.53
C VAL A 77 -0.68 -10.33 31.68
N PHE A 78 -0.35 -9.45 30.73
CA PHE A 78 -0.92 -8.10 30.66
C PHE A 78 -2.14 -8.13 29.73
N GLN A 79 -3.34 -7.99 30.31
CA GLN A 79 -4.56 -7.72 29.55
C GLN A 79 -4.85 -6.22 29.59
N PHE A 80 -4.87 -5.60 28.41
CA PHE A 80 -5.39 -4.24 28.25
C PHE A 80 -6.91 -4.34 28.15
N LEU A 81 -7.60 -3.97 29.23
CA LEU A 81 -9.05 -3.89 29.25
C LEU A 81 -9.44 -2.55 28.63
N GLU A 82 -10.33 -2.58 27.64
CA GLU A 82 -11.04 -1.36 27.27
C GLU A 82 -11.91 -0.90 28.45
N GLU A 83 -11.99 0.41 28.67
CA GLU A 83 -12.72 1.01 29.79
C GLU A 83 -14.15 0.43 29.88
N GLY A 84 -14.41 -0.35 30.95
CA GLY A 84 -15.71 -0.98 31.21
C GLY A 84 -15.78 -2.49 30.98
N ALA A 85 -14.71 -3.16 30.50
CA ALA A 85 -14.70 -4.62 30.39
C ALA A 85 -14.46 -5.28 31.76
N ALA A 86 -15.40 -6.13 32.20
CA ALA A 86 -15.26 -6.93 33.42
C ALA A 86 -14.11 -7.94 33.27
N VAL A 87 -13.21 -7.99 34.26
CA VAL A 87 -12.07 -8.93 34.27
C VAL A 87 -12.59 -10.33 34.59
N PRO A 88 -12.50 -11.31 33.68
CA PRO A 88 -12.78 -12.69 34.03
C PRO A 88 -11.61 -13.21 34.87
N VAL A 89 -11.80 -13.29 36.20
CA VAL A 89 -10.87 -13.97 37.10
C VAL A 89 -10.89 -15.46 36.75
N ARG A 90 -9.86 -15.94 36.04
CA ARG A 90 -9.63 -17.36 35.82
C ARG A 90 -8.60 -17.85 36.84
N THR A 91 -9.08 -18.59 37.82
CA THR A 91 -8.23 -19.35 38.75
C THR A 91 -7.59 -20.56 38.06
N PRO A 92 -6.39 -20.98 38.50
CA PRO A 92 -5.60 -22.04 37.87
C PRO A 92 -6.28 -23.41 37.85
#